data_AF-A0A8E2DXP2-F1
#
_entry.id   AF-A0A8E2DXP2-F1
#
_cell.length_a   1.000
_cell.length_b   1.000
_cell.length_c   1.000
_cell.angle_alpha   90.00
_cell.angle_beta   90.00
_cell.angle_gamma   90.00
#
_symmetry.space_group_name_H-M   'P 1'
#
loop_
_entity.id
_entity.type
_entity.pdbx_description
1 polymer ?
#
loop_
_entity_poly.entity_id
_entity_poly.type
_entity_poly.pdbx_seq_one_letter_code
_entity_poly.pdbx_strand_id
1 'polypeptide(L)'
;GFHHLAHGPTSRTIFQQASNFQNYINSTNIGLMNSALADLNSLKPGETANITATVEKYGVNRTTLSKRWRGVQGSREAGYQNQQLLTPQQEKTLVEWIEDLTAQGLPPSL
;
A
#
# COMPACT_ATOMS: atom_id res chain seq x y z
N GLY A 1 28.87 17.70 -41.49
CA GLY A 1 28.95 16.86 -40.29
C GLY A 1 27.95 17.37 -39.29
N PHE A 2 26.87 16.61 -39.04
CA PHE A 2 25.86 16.96 -38.04
C PHE A 2 25.94 15.93 -36.92
N HIS A 3 26.52 16.33 -35.79
CA HIS A 3 26.44 15.55 -34.57
C HIS A 3 24.99 15.63 -34.07
N HIS A 4 24.26 14.52 -34.21
CA HIS A 4 22.94 14.34 -33.62
C HIS A 4 23.12 14.28 -32.10
N LEU A 5 22.90 15.40 -31.39
CA LEU A 5 22.84 15.42 -29.94
C LEU A 5 21.69 14.51 -29.50
N ALA A 6 22.04 13.39 -28.87
CA ALA A 6 21.08 12.54 -28.17
C ALA A 6 20.47 13.38 -27.03
N HIS A 7 19.22 13.82 -27.19
CA HIS A 7 18.46 14.34 -26.07
C HIS A 7 18.31 13.21 -25.04
N GLY A 8 19.00 13.33 -23.91
CA GLY A 8 18.83 12.43 -22.79
C GLY A 8 17.38 12.45 -22.28
N PRO A 9 16.93 11.38 -21.60
CA PRO A 9 15.57 11.32 -21.08
C PRO A 9 15.31 12.52 -20.17
N THR A 10 14.24 13.27 -20.48
CA THR A 10 13.81 14.39 -19.65
C THR A 10 13.48 13.89 -18.24
N SER A 11 13.65 14.73 -17.22
CA SER A 11 13.34 14.40 -15.82
C SER A 11 11.95 13.78 -15.67
N ARG A 12 10.94 14.28 -16.41
CA ARG A 12 9.57 13.75 -16.44
C ARG A 12 9.48 12.28 -16.90
N THR A 13 10.35 11.85 -17.81
CA THR A 13 10.41 10.47 -18.29
C THR A 13 11.06 9.56 -17.26
N ILE A 14 12.14 10.02 -16.61
CA ILE A 14 12.81 9.28 -15.53
C ILE A 14 11.84 9.06 -14.35
N PHE A 15 11.11 10.09 -13.92
CA PHE A 15 10.11 9.97 -12.85
C PHE A 15 8.98 9.00 -13.18
N GLN A 16 8.45 9.05 -14.41
CA GLN A 16 7.41 8.10 -14.85
C GLN A 16 7.94 6.66 -14.90
N GLN A 17 9.15 6.45 -15.41
CA GLN A 17 9.76 5.12 -15.48
C GLN A 17 10.00 4.54 -14.09
N ALA A 18 10.49 5.34 -13.15
CA ALA A 18 10.67 4.93 -11.76
C ALA A 18 9.33 4.60 -11.07
N SER A 19 8.28 5.41 -11.30
CA SER A 19 6.93 5.16 -10.77
C SER A 19 6.35 3.84 -11.29
N ASN A 20 6.44 3.60 -12.60
CA ASN A 20 5.94 2.36 -13.21
C ASN A 20 6.66 1.12 -12.69
N PHE A 21 7.98 1.21 -12.49
CA PHE A 21 8.77 0.14 -11.90
C PHE A 21 8.35 -0.16 -10.45
N GLN A 22 8.15 0.87 -9.63
CA GLN A 22 7.69 0.70 -8.25
C GLN A 22 6.28 0.08 -8.20
N ASN A 23 5.38 0.49 -9.08
CA ASN A 23 4.04 -0.09 -9.19
C ASN A 23 4.09 -1.57 -9.59
N TYR A 24 4.97 -1.93 -10.51
CA TYR A 24 5.20 -3.32 -10.91
C TYR A 24 5.72 -4.18 -9.74
N ILE A 25 6.71 -3.68 -8.99
CA ILE A 25 7.24 -4.37 -7.79
C ILE A 25 6.13 -4.57 -6.75
N ASN A 26 5.34 -3.52 -6.49
CA ASN A 26 4.25 -3.57 -5.51
C ASN A 26 3.19 -4.60 -5.94
N SER A 27 2.77 -4.58 -7.21
CA SER A 27 1.79 -5.51 -7.76
C SER A 27 2.29 -6.96 -7.72
N THR A 28 3.55 -7.19 -8.08
CA THR A 28 4.18 -8.52 -8.08
C THR A 28 4.30 -9.08 -6.67
N ASN A 29 4.70 -8.25 -5.70
CA ASN A 29 4.75 -8.63 -4.29
C ASN A 29 3.37 -9.00 -3.73
N ILE A 30 2.31 -8.27 -4.13
CA ILE A 30 0.92 -8.60 -3.73
C ILE A 30 0.48 -9.93 -4.36
N GLY A 31 0.78 -10.14 -5.65
CA GLY A 31 0.47 -11.40 -6.34
C GLY A 31 1.12 -12.61 -5.68
N LEU A 32 2.44 -12.55 -5.44
CA LEU A 32 3.20 -13.62 -4.78
C LEU A 32 2.72 -13.86 -3.34
N MET A 33 2.37 -12.80 -2.60
CA MET A 33 1.78 -12.92 -1.26
C MET A 33 0.44 -13.65 -1.29
N ASN A 34 -0.42 -13.36 -2.27
CA ASN A 34 -1.71 -14.02 -2.40
C ASN A 34 -1.56 -15.50 -2.79
N SER A 35 -0.62 -15.83 -3.69
CA SER A 35 -0.31 -17.22 -4.02
C SER A 35 0.22 -18.01 -2.82
N ALA A 36 1.11 -17.40 -2.02
CA ALA A 36 1.60 -18.00 -0.79
C ALA A 36 0.49 -18.26 0.23
N LEU A 37 -0.48 -17.35 0.35
CA LEU A 37 -1.66 -17.53 1.22
C LEU A 37 -2.58 -18.64 0.70
N ALA A 38 -2.81 -18.71 -0.61
CA ALA A 38 -3.62 -19.76 -1.22
C ALA A 38 -3.03 -21.16 -0.97
N ASP A 39 -1.72 -21.31 -1.12
CA ASP A 39 -1.01 -22.56 -0.82
C ASP A 39 -1.22 -22.99 0.64
N LEU A 40 -1.00 -22.08 1.59
CA LEU A 40 -1.20 -22.38 3.02
C LEU A 40 -2.67 -22.68 3.36
N ASN A 41 -3.62 -22.07 2.67
CA ASN A 41 -5.05 -22.33 2.87
C ASN A 41 -5.54 -23.62 2.18
N SER A 42 -4.78 -24.17 1.23
CA SER A 42 -5.09 -25.43 0.55
C SER A 42 -4.65 -26.69 1.30
N LEU A 43 -3.91 -26.51 2.41
CA LEU A 43 -3.45 -27.60 3.28
C LEU A 43 -4.64 -28.39 3.83
N LYS A 44 -4.50 -29.72 3.88
CA LYS A 44 -5.56 -30.57 4.40
C LYS A 44 -5.71 -30.38 5.91
N PRO A 45 -6.93 -30.56 6.48
CA PRO A 45 -7.11 -30.59 7.93
C PRO A 45 -6.16 -31.62 8.56
N GLY A 46 -5.29 -31.18 9.47
CA GLY A 46 -4.28 -32.02 10.14
C GLY A 46 -2.88 -31.98 9.52
N GLU A 47 -2.69 -31.33 8.37
CA GLU A 47 -1.37 -31.11 7.78
C GLU A 47 -0.65 -29.94 8.47
N THR A 48 0.65 -30.09 8.73
CA THR A 48 1.45 -29.05 9.40
C THR A 48 1.87 -27.98 8.40
N ALA A 49 1.43 -26.74 8.62
CA ALA A 49 1.79 -25.62 7.76
C ALA A 49 3.28 -25.26 7.90
N ASN A 50 4.05 -25.45 6.82
CA ASN A 50 5.46 -25.05 6.75
C ASN A 50 5.62 -23.67 6.10
N ILE A 51 5.47 -22.63 6.93
CA ILE A 51 5.60 -21.22 6.49
C ILE A 51 6.97 -20.93 5.88
N THR A 52 8.04 -21.58 6.37
CA THR A 52 9.41 -21.34 5.88
C THR A 52 9.56 -21.83 4.44
N ALA A 53 9.10 -23.04 4.14
CA ALA A 53 9.13 -23.57 2.78
C ALA A 53 8.29 -22.74 1.81
N THR A 54 7.11 -22.25 2.24
CA THR A 54 6.28 -21.36 1.42
C THR A 54 6.99 -20.04 1.12
N VAL A 55 7.70 -19.46 2.10
CA VAL A 55 8.47 -18.23 1.89
C VAL A 55 9.58 -18.41 0.87
N GLU A 56 10.33 -19.51 0.94
CA GLU A 56 11.38 -19.82 -0.02
C GLU A 56 10.81 -20.03 -1.42
N LYS A 57 9.65 -20.68 -1.54
CA LYS A 57 8.96 -20.91 -2.81
C LYS A 57 8.52 -19.60 -3.50
N TYR A 58 8.03 -18.62 -2.73
CA TYR A 58 7.41 -17.41 -3.29
C TYR A 58 8.24 -16.13 -3.12
N GLY A 59 9.36 -16.17 -2.39
CA GLY A 59 10.22 -15.01 -2.16
C GLY A 59 9.56 -13.90 -1.32
N VAL A 60 8.60 -14.23 -0.46
CA VAL A 60 7.83 -13.25 0.33
C VAL A 60 8.35 -13.10 1.76
N ASN A 61 8.05 -11.98 2.41
CA ASN A 61 8.45 -11.79 3.81
C ASN A 61 7.71 -12.78 4.75
N ARG A 62 8.48 -13.56 5.52
CA ARG A 62 7.97 -14.56 6.48
C ARG A 62 7.03 -14.01 7.54
N THR A 63 7.39 -12.88 8.15
CA THR A 63 6.61 -12.26 9.22
C THR A 63 5.27 -11.76 8.69
N THR A 64 5.27 -11.12 7.52
CA THR A 64 4.06 -10.65 6.85
C THR A 64 3.14 -11.82 6.46
N LEU A 65 3.69 -12.88 5.85
CA LEU A 65 2.92 -14.05 5.46
C LEU A 65 2.27 -14.72 6.68
N SER A 66 3.02 -14.95 7.76
CA SER A 66 2.52 -15.57 8.99
C SER A 66 1.39 -14.75 9.64
N LYS A 67 1.56 -13.43 9.75
CA LYS A 67 0.54 -12.54 10.33
C LYS A 67 -0.74 -12.52 9.51
N ARG A 68 -0.63 -12.49 8.18
CA ARG A 68 -1.80 -12.53 7.29
C ARG A 68 -2.51 -13.88 7.32
N TRP A 69 -1.76 -14.99 7.23
CA TRP A 69 -2.33 -16.33 7.24
C TRP A 69 -3.07 -16.65 8.55
N ARG A 70 -2.52 -16.21 9.68
CA ARG A 70 -3.16 -16.38 11.00
C ARG A 70 -4.29 -15.38 11.28
N GLY A 71 -4.57 -14.45 10.37
CA GLY A 71 -5.56 -13.39 10.59
C GLY A 71 -5.19 -12.41 11.71
N VAL A 72 -3.90 -12.32 12.09
CA VAL A 72 -3.43 -11.40 13.14
C VAL A 72 -3.40 -9.95 12.64
N GLN A 73 -3.25 -9.76 11.34
CA GLN A 73 -3.33 -8.43 10.74
C GLN A 73 -4.80 -7.97 10.75
N GLY A 74 -5.09 -6.93 11.53
CA GLY A 74 -6.41 -6.29 11.56
C GLY A 74 -6.82 -5.73 10.20
N SER A 75 -8.09 -5.34 10.07
CA SER A 75 -8.58 -4.72 8.84
C SER A 75 -7.80 -3.43 8.55
N ARG A 76 -7.71 -3.08 7.26
CA ARG A 76 -7.04 -1.85 6.83
C ARG A 76 -7.75 -0.64 7.43
N GLU A 77 -9.07 -0.72 7.52
CA GLU A 77 -9.95 0.24 8.15
C GLU A 77 -9.60 0.42 9.63
N ALA A 78 -9.47 -0.67 10.40
CA ALA A 78 -9.05 -0.59 11.81
C ALA A 78 -7.64 0.02 11.94
N GLY A 79 -6.74 -0.28 11.00
CA GLY A 79 -5.43 0.35 10.91
C GLY A 79 -5.51 1.87 10.71
N TYR A 80 -6.41 2.34 9.85
CA TYR A 80 -6.64 3.78 9.65
C TYR A 80 -7.30 4.43 10.86
N GLN A 81 -8.33 3.82 11.42
CA GLN A 81 -9.00 4.31 12.62
C GLN A 81 -8.02 4.46 13.80
N ASN A 82 -7.10 3.51 13.99
CA ASN A 82 -6.08 3.61 15.06
C ASN A 82 -5.01 4.67 14.80
N GLN A 83 -4.82 5.11 13.56
CA GLN A 83 -3.86 6.17 13.20
C GLN A 83 -4.49 7.55 13.14
N GLN A 84 -5.83 7.63 13.05
CA GLN A 84 -6.56 8.87 13.01
C GLN A 84 -6.47 9.59 14.36
N LEU A 85 -6.01 10.84 14.33
CA LEU A 85 -6.01 11.72 15.51
C LEU A 85 -7.41 12.26 15.79
N LEU A 86 -8.20 12.45 14.73
CA LEU A 86 -9.57 12.94 14.79
C LEU A 86 -10.53 11.81 14.43
N THR A 87 -11.65 11.74 15.12
CA THR A 87 -12.74 10.84 14.71
C THR A 87 -13.30 11.27 13.36
N PRO A 88 -13.92 10.36 12.58
CA PRO A 88 -14.54 10.72 11.30
C PRO A 88 -15.55 11.87 11.39
N GLN A 89 -16.25 11.97 12.53
CA GLN A 89 -17.18 13.06 12.78
C GLN A 89 -16.47 14.40 13.01
N GLN A 90 -15.33 14.40 13.72
CA GLN A 90 -14.52 15.60 13.91
C GLN A 90 -13.87 16.05 12.61
N GLU A 91 -13.36 15.13 11.79
CA GLU A 91 -12.85 15.45 10.45
C GLU A 91 -13.94 16.10 9.60
N LYS A 92 -15.15 15.54 9.61
CA LYS A 92 -16.29 16.11 8.88
C LYS A 92 -16.63 17.53 9.34
N THR A 93 -16.77 17.74 10.65
CA THR A 93 -17.06 19.07 11.20
C THR A 93 -15.95 20.08 10.89
N LEU A 94 -14.68 19.65 10.88
CA LEU A 94 -13.56 20.50 10.51
C LEU A 94 -13.63 20.92 9.03
N VAL A 95 -13.96 19.99 8.13
CA VAL A 95 -14.14 20.29 6.70
C VAL A 95 -15.28 21.28 6.50
N GLU A 96 -16.44 21.03 7.11
CA GLU A 96 -17.61 21.92 7.04
C GLU A 96 -17.25 23.34 7.52
N TRP A 97 -16.54 23.46 8.64
CA TRP A 97 -16.10 24.75 9.16
C TRP A 97 -15.14 25.50 8.23
N ILE A 98 -14.17 24.80 7.63
CA ILE A 98 -13.24 25.39 6.66
C ILE A 98 -13.99 25.85 5.40
N GLU A 99 -14.96 25.07 4.94
CA GLU A 99 -15.82 25.42 3.80
C GLU A 99 -16.65 26.67 4.08
N ASP A 100 -17.26 26.76 5.27
CA ASP A 100 -18.05 27.92 5.71
C ASP A 100 -17.20 29.19 5.80
N LEU A 101 -15.98 29.10 6.33
CA LEU A 101 -15.05 30.22 6.41
C LEU A 101 -14.61 30.69 5.02
N THR A 102 -14.30 29.74 4.14
CA THR A 102 -13.91 30.02 2.75
C THR A 102 -15.05 30.68 1.99
N ALA A 103 -16.29 30.21 2.18
CA ALA A 103 -17.48 30.81 1.58
C ALA A 103 -17.71 32.26 2.04
N GLN A 104 -17.33 32.58 3.28
CA GLN A 104 -17.41 33.93 3.85
C GLN A 104 -16.21 34.82 3.49
N GLY A 105 -15.19 34.29 2.80
CA GLY A 105 -13.94 35.00 2.51
C GLY A 105 -13.10 35.29 3.75
N LEU A 106 -13.38 34.59 4.86
CA LEU A 106 -12.66 34.73 6.11
C LEU A 106 -11.55 33.69 6.17
N PRO A 107 -10.30 34.07 6.51
CA PRO A 107 -9.27 33.08 6.78
C PRO A 107 -9.70 32.23 8.00
N PRO A 108 -9.37 30.93 8.03
CA PRO A 108 -9.56 30.14 9.24
C PRO A 108 -8.77 30.77 10.39
N SER A 109 -9.48 31.33 11.36
CA SER A 109 -8.89 31.84 12.59
C SER A 109 -8.69 30.67 13.56
N LEU A 110 -7.44 30.39 13.87
CA LEU A 110 -7.02 29.51 14.97
C LEU A 110 -7.41 30.10 16.33
#